data_AF-A0A7Z9KZG6-F1
#
_entry.id   AF-A0A7Z9KZG6-F1
#
_cell.length_a   1.000
_cell.length_b   1.000
_cell.length_c   1.000
_cell.angle_alpha   90.00
_cell.angle_beta   90.00
_cell.angle_gamma   90.00
#
_symmetry.space_group_name_H-M   'P 1'
#
loop_
_entity.id
_entity.type
_entity.pdbx_description
1 polymer ?
#
loop_
_entity_poly.entity_id
_entity_poly.type
_entity_poly.pdbx_seq_one_letter_code
_entity_poly.pdbx_strand_id
1 'polypeptide(L)' 'CKVVDECVQLHGGYGYMWEFWIARAYADSRAQRIYAGTNEIMKEIISRSIFQ' A
#
# COMPACT_ATOMS: atom_id res chain seq x y z
N CYS A 1 -0.37 -3.54 0.06
CA CYS A 1 -0.80 -3.36 -1.34
C CYS A 1 -0.06 -4.34 -2.24
N LYS A 2 -0.10 -5.64 -1.93
CA LYS A 2 0.68 -6.67 -2.64
C LYS A 2 0.33 -6.73 -4.13
N VAL A 3 -0.96 -6.61 -4.44
CA VAL A 3 -1.47 -6.64 -5.82
C VAL A 3 -0.85 -5.54 -6.68
N VAL A 4 -0.79 -4.30 -6.17
CA VAL A 4 -0.21 -3.18 -6.94
C VAL A 4 1.31 -3.36 -7.10
N ASP A 5 1.98 -3.87 -6.06
CA ASP A 5 3.41 -4.20 -6.11
C ASP A 5 3.69 -5.25 -7.22
N GLU A 6 2.85 -6.29 -7.34
CA GLU A 6 2.93 -7.31 -8.41
C GLU A 6 2.59 -6.74 -9.80
N CYS A 7 1.59 -5.86 -9.90
CA CYS A 7 1.24 -5.21 -11.16
C CYS A 7 2.38 -4.33 -11.68
N VAL A 8 3.10 -3.59 -10.83
CA VAL A 8 4.31 -2.85 -11.24
C VAL A 8 5.35 -3.80 -11.81
N GLN A 9 5.59 -4.94 -11.15
CA GLN A 9 6.55 -5.94 -11.62
C GLN A 9 6.19 -6.47 -13.01
N LEU A 10 4.90 -6.70 -13.30
CA LEU A 10 4.42 -7.13 -14.62
C LEU A 10 4.64 -6.08 -15.72
N HIS A 11 4.63 -4.79 -15.37
CA HIS A 11 4.91 -3.70 -16.32
C HIS A 11 6.42 -3.47 -16.53
N GLY A 12 7.28 -4.10 -15.73
CA GLY A 12 8.73 -3.94 -15.80
C GLY A 12 9.17 -2.49 -15.61
N GLY A 13 10.16 -2.04 -16.39
CA GLY A 13 10.67 -0.66 -16.32
C GLY A 13 9.60 0.41 -16.60
N TYR A 14 8.61 0.10 -17.44
CA TYR A 14 7.50 1.01 -17.72
C TYR A 14 6.60 1.23 -16.50
N GLY A 15 6.56 0.28 -15.56
CA GLY A 15 5.79 0.41 -14.32
C GLY A 15 6.28 1.52 -13.39
N TYR A 16 7.51 2.02 -13.61
CA TYR A 16 8.11 3.12 -12.85
C TYR A 16 8.01 4.49 -13.55
N MET A 17 7.46 4.53 -14.76
CA MET A 17 7.32 5.76 -15.54
C MET A 17 5.96 6.40 -15.24
N TRP A 18 5.96 7.71 -14.97
CA TRP A 18 4.76 8.46 -14.55
C TRP A 18 3.71 8.62 -15.65
N GLU A 19 4.06 8.33 -16.89
CA GLU A 19 3.18 8.24 -18.05
C GLU A 19 2.20 7.06 -17.93
N PHE A 20 2.55 6.03 -17.16
CA PHE A 20 1.70 4.87 -16.92
C PHE A 20 0.98 4.97 -15.58
N TRP A 21 -0.33 4.70 -15.59
CA TRP A 21 -1.22 4.80 -14.43
C TRP A 21 -0.76 3.95 -13.23
N ILE A 22 -0.08 2.84 -13.49
CA ILE A 22 0.41 1.93 -12.46
C ILE A 22 1.43 2.59 -11.53
N ALA A 23 2.25 3.51 -12.03
CA ALA A 23 3.23 4.22 -11.22
C ALA A 23 2.54 5.12 -10.16
N ARG A 24 1.48 5.82 -10.55
CA ARG A 24 0.67 6.63 -9.63
C ARG A 24 -0.08 5.75 -8.63
N ALA A 25 -0.74 4.69 -9.11
CA ALA A 25 -1.43 3.74 -8.24
C ALA A 25 -0.49 3.11 -7.20
N TYR A 26 0.75 2.79 -7.59
CA TYR A 26 1.79 2.32 -6.69
C TYR A 26 2.09 3.35 -5.60
N ALA A 27 2.40 4.60 -5.98
CA ALA A 27 2.68 5.68 -5.04
C ALA A 27 1.54 5.94 -4.04
N ASP A 28 0.31 6.07 -4.53
CA ASP A 28 -0.88 6.32 -3.70
C ASP A 28 -1.12 5.16 -2.72
N SER A 29 -0.97 3.92 -3.20
CA SER A 29 -1.17 2.73 -2.37
C SER A 29 -0.13 2.60 -1.25
N ARG A 30 1.08 3.18 -1.40
CA ARG A 30 2.08 3.16 -0.33
C ARG A 30 1.65 4.01 0.86
N ALA A 31 1.02 5.14 0.61
CA ALA A 31 0.61 6.08 1.64
C ALA A 31 -0.57 5.56 2.49
N GLN A 32 -1.42 4.71 1.92
CA GLN A 32 -2.54 4.07 2.63
C GLN A 32 -2.12 3.27 3.88
N ARG A 33 -0.85 2.85 3.99
CA ARG A 33 -0.36 2.11 5.18
C ARG A 33 -0.11 3.01 6.39
N ILE A 34 -0.16 4.32 6.20
CA ILE A 34 0.24 5.34 7.17
C ILE A 34 -0.93 6.31 7.43
N TYR A 35 -1.66 6.68 6.37
CA TYR A 35 -2.79 7.60 6.47
C TYR A 35 -3.87 7.08 7.41
N ALA A 36 -4.46 7.98 8.18
CA ALA A 36 -5.50 7.70 9.17
C ALA A 36 -5.09 6.66 10.26
N GLY A 37 -3.78 6.51 10.50
CA GLY A 37 -3.22 5.57 11.46
C GLY A 37 -2.40 4.51 10.76
N THR A 38 -1.20 4.25 11.25
CA THR A 38 -0.36 3.21 10.65
C THR A 38 -0.98 1.83 10.85
N ASN A 39 -0.69 0.91 9.93
CA ASN A 39 -1.14 -0.47 10.06
C ASN A 39 -0.75 -1.11 11.41
N GLU A 40 0.38 -0.71 11.98
CA GLU A 40 0.86 -1.17 13.28
C GLU A 40 -0.06 -0.71 14.41
N ILE A 41 -0.43 0.58 14.43
CA ILE A 41 -1.37 1.13 15.42
C ILE A 41 -2.76 0.51 15.25
N MET A 42 -3.22 0.32 14.02
CA MET A 42 -4.51 -0.33 13.77
C MET A 42 -4.52 -1.78 14.31
N LYS A 43 -3.41 -2.52 14.14
CA LYS A 43 -3.27 -3.87 14.73
C LYS A 43 -3.26 -3.83 16.26
N GLU A 44 -2.64 -2.82 16.87
CA GLU A 44 -2.65 -2.65 18.33
C GLU A 44 -4.06 -2.34 18.87
N ILE A 45 -4.82 -1.48 18.19
CA ILE A 45 -6.21 -1.19 18.58
C ILE A 45 -7.08 -2.45 18.49
N ILE A 46 -6.94 -3.22 17.40
CA ILE A 46 -7.66 -4.49 17.22
C ILE A 46 -7.25 -5.50 18.30
N SER A 47 -5.96 -5.62 18.63
CA SER A 47 -5.51 -6.57 19.65
C SER A 47 -6.07 -6.23 21.03
N ARG A 48 -6.07 -4.95 21.42
CA ARG A 48 -6.70 -4.48 22.67
C ARG A 48 -8.20 -4.82 22.70
N SER A 49 -8.91 -4.67 21.58
CA SER A 49 -10.35 -4.99 21.50
C SER A 49 -10.67 -6.48 21.59
N ILE A 50 -9.72 -7.37 21.31
CA ILE A 50 -9.94 -8.83 21.34
C ILE A 50 -9.55 -9.42 22.70
N PHE A 51 -8.50 -8.90 23.33
CA PHE A 51 -7.92 -9.48 24.55
C PHE A 51 -8.30 -8.74 25.85
N GLN A 52 -9.06 -7.65 25.77
CA GLN A 52 -9.61 -6.91 26.90
C GLN A 52 -11.12 -7.06 26.93
#